data_AF-A0A4W5LW27-F1
#
_entry.id   AF-A0A4W5LW27-F1
#
_cell.length_a   1.000
_cell.length_b   1.000
_cell.length_c   1.000
_cell.angle_alpha   90.00
_cell.angle_beta   90.00
_cell.angle_gamma   90.00
#
_symmetry.space_group_name_H-M   'P 1'
#
loop_
_entity.id
_entity.type
_entity.pdbx_description
1 polymer ?
#
loop_
_entity_poly.entity_id
_entity_poly.type
_entity_poly.pdbx_seq_one_letter_code
_entity_poly.pdbx_strand_id
1 'polypeptide(L)'
;MKFYITVPSSYFRTLGGLCGNYNGDHNDEFTNPKGNKESTVVKFAQSWRAEDGDLLCHDDCQGECPSCTPALQQKYKGEKLCGLLAKKDGSFASCHNVLDPGMFMDNCVYDVCINEGIYEFLCENMKSYNDACLAEGVKMSPEWRTITGCSLECPSNSYYEACGTACPASCSDPDAEAKCKEPCVETCQCNKGFVLSGDKCVSKESCGCSYEGRYYPSGMKFWEDDKCTKQCECNPGTAKVECKATACKKSEVCGLQSGKRDCYPTSYATCQGSGDPHYRTFDGKRFDFQGTCTYVLSKLVSKDDKSLAPFEVLVKNQHRGRNTAVSYTKTVTVIVFKNIITMSRDNPGKVLVKISRQHYLFYGQLSIFRSGYFGMVKTKFGLTLKFNWNSHVSLTLPSSYSDLIGGLCGNWNGQRNDDFLKPDKSPANTPTVFGDSWKVGNDPDCSSDCDGKKCPTCDHSLMLDYQTGKYCGRITDKNGPFKHCHAKVDPTEYYEDCVFDMCLYRGHASALCNALSTYTSACQDAPAKVEQWRSDSFCRK
;
A
#
# COMPACT_ATOMS: atom_id res chain seq x y z
N MET A 1 17.52 -4.55 -9.33
CA MET A 1 16.81 -4.95 -10.57
C MET A 1 17.39 -4.16 -11.75
N LYS A 2 17.75 -4.82 -12.86
CA LYS A 2 18.29 -4.17 -14.07
C LYS A 2 17.41 -4.47 -15.28
N PHE A 3 17.43 -3.59 -16.26
CA PHE A 3 16.86 -3.84 -17.58
C PHE A 3 17.79 -3.27 -18.65
N TYR A 4 17.80 -3.90 -19.81
CA TYR A 4 18.55 -3.47 -20.99
C TYR A 4 17.56 -3.32 -22.14
N ILE A 5 17.81 -2.35 -23.01
CA ILE A 5 17.04 -2.16 -24.25
C ILE A 5 18.04 -2.17 -25.40
N THR A 6 17.89 -3.13 -26.30
CA THR A 6 18.66 -3.19 -27.55
C THR A 6 17.74 -2.80 -28.69
N VAL A 7 18.16 -1.81 -29.47
CA VAL A 7 17.41 -1.30 -30.63
C VAL A 7 18.23 -1.49 -31.90
N PRO A 8 17.61 -1.94 -33.01
CA PRO A 8 18.33 -2.04 -34.28
C PRO A 8 18.61 -0.64 -34.84
N SER A 9 19.62 -0.56 -35.72
CA SER A 9 20.03 0.69 -36.37
C SER A 9 18.93 1.38 -37.18
N SER A 10 17.85 0.67 -37.52
CA SER A 10 16.66 1.24 -38.14
C SER A 10 15.96 2.31 -37.30
N TYR A 11 16.21 2.36 -35.98
CA TYR A 11 15.67 3.37 -35.08
C TYR A 11 16.56 4.62 -34.94
N PHE A 12 17.68 4.69 -35.66
CA PHE A 12 18.60 5.82 -35.59
C PHE A 12 17.90 7.16 -35.81
N ARG A 13 18.07 8.12 -34.89
CA ARG A 13 17.42 9.45 -34.86
C ARG A 13 15.89 9.44 -34.73
N THR A 14 15.28 8.31 -34.37
CA THR A 14 13.82 8.21 -34.19
C THR A 14 13.41 7.96 -32.74
N LEU A 15 14.37 7.75 -31.84
CA LEU A 15 14.11 7.46 -30.44
C LEU A 15 14.03 8.75 -29.62
N GLY A 16 13.33 8.65 -28.49
CA GLY A 16 13.27 9.68 -27.47
C GLY A 16 12.84 9.05 -26.15
N GLY A 17 13.46 9.47 -25.06
CA GLY A 17 13.21 8.94 -23.72
C GLY A 17 14.42 9.12 -22.83
N LEU A 18 14.42 8.45 -21.67
CA LEU A 18 15.53 8.48 -20.72
C LEU A 18 16.82 7.84 -21.25
N CYS A 19 16.73 7.03 -22.31
CA CYS A 19 17.88 6.45 -23.01
C CYS A 19 18.43 7.35 -24.14
N GLY A 20 17.99 8.60 -24.21
CA GLY A 20 18.47 9.56 -25.22
C GLY A 20 17.74 9.46 -26.56
N ASN A 21 18.38 9.98 -27.61
CA ASN A 21 17.76 10.15 -28.94
C ASN A 21 18.36 9.25 -30.04
N TYR A 22 19.41 8.50 -29.71
CA TYR A 22 20.09 7.54 -30.60
C TYR A 22 20.52 8.15 -31.93
N ASN A 23 21.22 9.29 -31.89
CA ASN A 23 21.76 9.98 -33.07
C ASN A 23 23.30 9.96 -33.17
N GLY A 24 23.99 9.43 -32.15
CA GLY A 24 25.45 9.35 -32.06
C GLY A 24 26.15 10.59 -31.48
N ASP A 25 25.41 11.61 -31.05
CA ASP A 25 25.95 12.81 -30.39
C ASP A 25 25.70 12.77 -28.87
N HIS A 26 26.73 12.45 -28.11
CA HIS A 26 26.65 12.41 -26.65
C HIS A 26 26.28 13.75 -25.99
N ASN A 27 26.35 14.87 -26.72
CA ASN A 27 26.07 16.19 -26.16
C ASN A 27 24.57 16.54 -26.13
N ASP A 28 23.70 15.80 -26.82
CA ASP A 28 22.26 16.11 -26.90
C ASP A 28 21.35 15.02 -26.33
N GLU A 29 21.93 14.08 -25.59
CA GLU A 29 21.19 12.97 -24.96
C GLU A 29 20.15 13.46 -23.94
N PHE A 30 20.32 14.65 -23.35
CA PHE A 30 19.37 15.25 -22.41
C PHE A 30 18.35 16.16 -23.11
N THR A 31 17.69 15.64 -24.13
CA THR A 31 16.68 16.35 -24.91
C THR A 31 15.27 15.98 -24.47
N ASN A 32 14.42 16.98 -24.23
CA ASN A 32 13.03 16.79 -23.84
C ASN A 32 12.13 16.38 -25.05
N PRO A 33 10.86 15.99 -24.83
CA PRO A 33 9.96 15.60 -25.93
C PRO A 33 9.71 16.68 -27.01
N LYS A 34 10.06 17.94 -26.73
CA LYS A 34 9.93 19.06 -27.67
C LYS A 34 11.21 19.34 -28.46
N GLY A 35 12.27 18.57 -28.25
CA GLY A 35 13.55 18.74 -28.94
C GLY A 35 14.48 19.77 -28.29
N ASN A 36 14.18 20.25 -27.07
CA ASN A 36 15.06 21.20 -26.38
C ASN A 36 16.00 20.47 -25.42
N LYS A 37 17.27 20.88 -25.40
CA LYS A 37 18.27 20.39 -24.45
C LYS A 37 18.01 20.94 -23.05
N GLU A 38 17.97 20.05 -22.06
CA GLU A 38 17.76 20.38 -20.67
C GLU A 38 19.06 20.63 -19.92
N SER A 39 19.01 21.52 -18.92
CA SER A 39 20.21 21.98 -18.18
C SER A 39 20.68 21.01 -17.10
N THR A 40 19.80 20.11 -16.63
CA THR A 40 20.09 19.14 -15.56
C THR A 40 19.44 17.80 -15.86
N VAL A 41 20.02 16.72 -15.34
CA VAL A 41 19.48 15.36 -15.45
C VAL A 41 18.07 15.26 -14.87
N VAL A 42 17.80 15.95 -13.77
CA VAL A 42 16.48 15.96 -13.12
C VAL A 42 15.41 16.59 -14.03
N LYS A 43 15.69 17.75 -14.65
CA LYS A 43 14.74 18.39 -15.58
C LYS A 43 14.50 17.54 -16.83
N PHE A 44 15.56 16.92 -17.34
CA PHE A 44 15.47 15.96 -18.43
C PHE A 44 14.55 14.79 -18.07
N ALA A 45 14.78 14.13 -16.93
CA ALA A 45 13.96 12.99 -16.50
C ALA A 45 12.49 13.39 -16.24
N GLN A 46 12.27 14.53 -15.59
CA GLN A 46 10.94 15.12 -15.37
C GLN A 46 10.16 15.31 -16.67
N SER A 47 10.83 15.73 -17.75
CA SER A 47 10.19 15.98 -19.03
C SER A 47 9.63 14.72 -19.71
N TRP A 48 10.11 13.54 -19.31
CA TRP A 48 9.72 12.23 -19.84
C TRP A 48 8.81 11.43 -18.89
N ARG A 49 8.31 12.07 -17.82
CA ARG A 49 7.44 11.42 -16.82
C ARG A 49 6.13 10.92 -17.45
N ALA A 50 5.79 9.66 -17.19
CA ALA A 50 4.48 9.09 -17.49
C ALA A 50 3.53 9.25 -16.29
N GLU A 51 2.25 9.47 -16.54
CA GLU A 51 1.24 9.52 -15.48
C GLU A 51 0.91 8.10 -14.99
N ASP A 52 1.15 7.83 -13.70
CA ASP A 52 0.89 6.53 -13.06
C ASP A 52 -0.19 6.60 -11.96
N GLY A 53 -0.65 7.81 -11.61
CA GLY A 53 -1.62 8.04 -10.55
C GLY A 53 -1.07 7.86 -9.13
N ASP A 54 0.24 7.68 -8.96
CA ASP A 54 0.88 7.59 -7.64
C ASP A 54 1.20 8.99 -7.09
N LEU A 55 0.39 9.42 -6.13
CA LEU A 55 0.56 10.71 -5.46
C LEU A 55 1.83 10.80 -4.58
N LEU A 56 2.53 9.68 -4.36
CA LEU A 56 3.78 9.61 -3.60
C LEU A 56 5.03 9.58 -4.50
N CYS A 57 4.86 9.56 -5.82
CA CYS A 57 5.96 9.60 -6.77
C CYS A 57 6.46 11.05 -6.90
N HIS A 58 7.76 11.24 -6.68
CA HIS A 58 8.43 12.53 -6.78
C HIS A 58 9.62 12.40 -7.72
N ASP A 59 9.88 13.45 -8.50
CA ASP A 59 10.92 13.44 -9.52
C ASP A 59 12.34 13.67 -8.95
N ASP A 60 12.44 14.06 -7.68
CA ASP A 60 13.70 14.30 -6.97
C ASP A 60 13.58 14.01 -5.46
N CYS A 61 14.69 14.24 -4.74
CA CYS A 61 14.79 14.12 -3.29
C CYS A 61 14.20 15.31 -2.51
N GLN A 62 13.45 16.20 -3.17
CA GLN A 62 12.86 17.41 -2.58
C GLN A 62 13.86 18.34 -1.86
N GLY A 63 15.10 18.40 -2.37
CA GLY A 63 16.15 19.29 -1.88
C GLY A 63 17.37 18.57 -1.32
N GLU A 64 17.26 17.96 -0.14
CA GLU A 64 18.40 17.29 0.52
C GLU A 64 18.57 15.85 0.03
N CYS A 65 19.29 15.69 -1.06
CA CYS A 65 19.67 14.37 -1.54
C CYS A 65 20.70 13.73 -0.60
N PRO A 66 20.58 12.40 -0.33
CA PRO A 66 21.61 11.66 0.37
C PRO A 66 22.97 11.89 -0.30
N SER A 67 23.96 12.28 0.51
CA SER A 67 25.30 12.56 0.03
C SER A 67 26.32 11.76 0.82
N CYS A 68 27.41 11.40 0.14
CA CYS A 68 28.50 10.65 0.73
C CYS A 68 29.66 11.58 1.07
N THR A 69 30.14 11.56 2.31
CA THR A 69 31.31 12.35 2.70
C THR A 69 32.58 11.81 2.01
N PRO A 70 33.58 12.66 1.72
CA PRO A 70 34.84 12.22 1.09
C PRO A 70 35.55 11.09 1.85
N ALA A 71 35.46 11.09 3.19
CA ALA A 71 36.05 10.03 4.03
C ALA A 71 35.36 8.67 3.82
N LEU A 72 34.03 8.66 3.69
CA LEU A 72 33.28 7.43 3.39
C LEU A 72 33.52 6.97 1.95
N GLN A 73 33.59 7.90 0.99
CA GLN A 73 33.95 7.56 -0.39
C GLN A 73 35.31 6.85 -0.43
N GLN A 74 36.32 7.40 0.25
CA GLN A 74 37.66 6.79 0.31
C GLN A 74 37.64 5.42 1.00
N LYS A 75 36.83 5.25 2.05
CA LYS A 75 36.64 3.95 2.72
C LYS A 75 36.10 2.90 1.74
N TYR A 76 35.03 3.22 1.01
CA TYR A 76 34.40 2.27 0.08
C TYR A 76 35.21 2.02 -1.20
N LYS A 77 36.09 2.97 -1.59
CA LYS A 77 37.08 2.78 -2.68
C LYS A 77 38.17 1.75 -2.37
N GLY A 78 38.26 1.22 -1.14
CA GLY A 78 39.24 0.19 -0.78
C GLY A 78 39.07 -1.12 -1.59
N GLU A 79 40.17 -1.83 -1.83
CA GLU A 79 40.21 -3.05 -2.64
C GLU A 79 39.38 -4.23 -2.12
N LYS A 80 38.98 -4.21 -0.84
CA LYS A 80 38.09 -5.23 -0.25
C LYS A 80 36.60 -4.93 -0.48
N LEU A 81 36.28 -3.75 -1.00
CA LEU A 81 34.93 -3.26 -1.26
C LEU A 81 34.85 -2.89 -2.74
N CYS A 82 34.35 -1.70 -3.09
CA CYS A 82 34.15 -1.30 -4.48
C CYS A 82 35.44 -1.24 -5.31
N GLY A 83 36.60 -1.01 -4.66
CA GLY A 83 37.89 -1.02 -5.33
C GLY A 83 38.27 -2.37 -5.96
N LEU A 84 37.64 -3.47 -5.55
CA LEU A 84 37.85 -4.79 -6.14
C LEU A 84 37.53 -4.81 -7.65
N LEU A 85 36.55 -4.01 -8.08
CA LEU A 85 36.14 -3.89 -9.48
C LEU A 85 37.29 -3.45 -10.39
N ALA A 86 38.14 -2.55 -9.89
CA ALA A 86 39.25 -1.97 -10.63
C ALA A 86 40.62 -2.60 -10.29
N LYS A 87 40.64 -3.66 -9.48
CA LYS A 87 41.88 -4.31 -9.05
C LYS A 87 42.55 -5.07 -10.21
N LYS A 88 43.76 -4.65 -10.60
CA LYS A 88 44.51 -5.17 -11.76
C LYS A 88 44.78 -6.68 -11.73
N ASP A 89 44.94 -7.24 -10.54
CA ASP A 89 45.17 -8.66 -10.26
C ASP A 89 43.98 -9.29 -9.50
N GLY A 90 42.77 -8.77 -9.72
CA GLY A 90 41.53 -9.24 -9.09
C GLY A 90 40.69 -10.16 -9.99
N SER A 91 39.60 -10.71 -9.42
CA SER A 91 38.66 -11.60 -10.13
C SER A 91 37.97 -10.96 -11.34
N PHE A 92 38.01 -9.63 -11.45
CA PHE A 92 37.44 -8.86 -12.55
C PHE A 92 38.46 -8.43 -13.62
N ALA A 93 39.75 -8.73 -13.44
CA ALA A 93 40.83 -8.26 -14.29
C ALA A 93 40.70 -8.68 -15.76
N SER A 94 40.09 -9.84 -16.03
CA SER A 94 39.84 -10.34 -17.39
C SER A 94 38.94 -9.42 -18.21
N CYS A 95 38.12 -8.58 -17.55
CA CYS A 95 37.18 -7.69 -18.21
C CYS A 95 37.74 -6.29 -18.47
N HIS A 96 38.80 -5.87 -17.78
CA HIS A 96 39.31 -4.48 -17.83
C HIS A 96 39.75 -4.02 -19.23
N ASN A 97 40.13 -4.95 -20.10
CA ASN A 97 40.51 -4.64 -21.49
C ASN A 97 39.29 -4.44 -22.41
N VAL A 98 38.11 -4.84 -21.97
CA VAL A 98 36.86 -4.81 -22.76
C VAL A 98 35.93 -3.73 -22.21
N LEU A 99 35.86 -3.59 -20.89
CA LEU A 99 35.01 -2.62 -20.19
C LEU A 99 35.80 -1.90 -19.10
N ASP A 100 35.69 -0.58 -19.05
CA ASP A 100 36.34 0.23 -18.02
C ASP A 100 35.59 0.10 -16.66
N PRO A 101 36.25 -0.34 -15.58
CA PRO A 101 35.62 -0.47 -14.27
C PRO A 101 35.34 0.88 -13.58
N GLY A 102 35.88 2.01 -14.07
CA GLY A 102 35.81 3.31 -13.39
C GLY A 102 34.40 3.75 -12.99
N MET A 103 33.47 3.79 -13.95
CA MET A 103 32.07 4.17 -13.70
C MET A 103 31.38 3.21 -12.74
N PHE A 104 31.63 1.90 -12.86
CA PHE A 104 31.03 0.88 -12.00
C PHE A 104 31.53 0.99 -10.56
N MET A 105 32.82 1.29 -10.38
CA MET A 105 33.39 1.54 -9.06
C MET A 105 32.82 2.80 -8.42
N ASP A 106 32.68 3.89 -9.16
CA ASP A 106 32.11 5.13 -8.61
C ASP A 106 30.61 4.97 -8.25
N ASN A 107 29.84 4.25 -9.07
CA ASN A 107 28.44 3.88 -8.77
C ASN A 107 28.37 3.00 -7.51
N CYS A 108 29.23 1.98 -7.40
CA CYS A 108 29.33 1.14 -6.22
C CYS A 108 29.59 1.97 -4.95
N VAL A 109 30.55 2.89 -5.01
CA VAL A 109 30.90 3.76 -3.87
C VAL A 109 29.72 4.64 -3.50
N TYR A 110 29.02 5.19 -4.49
CA TYR A 110 27.83 6.01 -4.26
C TYR A 110 26.73 5.19 -3.57
N ASP A 111 26.30 4.08 -4.18
CA ASP A 111 25.19 3.25 -3.70
C ASP A 111 25.46 2.68 -2.31
N VAL A 112 26.64 2.12 -2.08
CA VAL A 112 27.01 1.58 -0.76
C VAL A 112 27.03 2.69 0.28
N CYS A 113 27.48 3.90 -0.08
CA CYS A 113 27.60 4.98 0.88
C CYS A 113 26.26 5.60 1.28
N ILE A 114 25.40 5.92 0.30
CA ILE A 114 24.10 6.53 0.60
C ILE A 114 23.17 5.56 1.33
N ASN A 115 23.41 4.25 1.20
CA ASN A 115 22.73 3.19 1.92
C ASN A 115 23.52 2.73 3.17
N GLU A 116 24.29 3.63 3.79
CA GLU A 116 24.94 3.43 5.09
C GLU A 116 25.86 2.20 5.20
N GLY A 117 26.41 1.73 4.08
CA GLY A 117 27.30 0.56 4.03
C GLY A 117 26.59 -0.78 4.00
N ILE A 118 25.28 -0.83 3.71
CA ILE A 118 24.55 -2.08 3.54
C ILE A 118 25.22 -2.93 2.45
N TYR A 119 25.59 -4.15 2.83
CA TYR A 119 26.41 -5.04 2.01
C TYR A 119 25.72 -5.52 0.73
N GLU A 120 24.39 -5.56 0.72
CA GLU A 120 23.61 -5.95 -0.46
C GLU A 120 23.89 -5.03 -1.67
N PHE A 121 23.98 -3.72 -1.46
CA PHE A 121 24.30 -2.76 -2.54
C PHE A 121 25.71 -2.95 -3.10
N LEU A 122 26.67 -3.40 -2.28
CA LEU A 122 27.99 -3.79 -2.76
C LEU A 122 27.87 -4.99 -3.69
N CYS A 123 27.12 -6.01 -3.28
CA CYS A 123 26.92 -7.23 -4.07
C CYS A 123 26.15 -6.97 -5.36
N GLU A 124 25.13 -6.11 -5.35
CA GLU A 124 24.41 -5.70 -6.56
C GLU A 124 25.30 -4.95 -7.54
N ASN A 125 26.19 -4.07 -7.06
CA ASN A 125 27.14 -3.36 -7.91
C ASN A 125 28.26 -4.27 -8.46
N MET A 126 28.74 -5.22 -7.67
CA MET A 126 29.69 -6.23 -8.15
C MET A 126 29.07 -7.10 -9.23
N LYS A 127 27.84 -7.58 -8.98
CA LYS A 127 27.05 -8.30 -9.98
C LYS A 127 26.82 -7.46 -11.23
N SER A 128 26.57 -6.16 -11.05
CA SER A 128 26.31 -5.22 -12.14
C SER A 128 27.46 -5.19 -13.15
N TYR A 129 28.70 -5.15 -12.67
CA TYR A 129 29.88 -5.20 -13.52
C TYR A 129 30.11 -6.59 -14.11
N ASN A 130 29.97 -7.65 -13.30
CA ASN A 130 30.05 -9.04 -13.77
C ASN A 130 29.12 -9.30 -14.98
N ASP A 131 27.86 -8.88 -14.88
CA ASP A 131 26.86 -9.07 -15.94
C ASP A 131 27.22 -8.29 -17.21
N ALA A 132 27.75 -7.07 -17.07
CA ALA A 132 28.19 -6.27 -18.21
C ALA A 132 29.37 -6.94 -18.92
N CYS A 133 30.32 -7.51 -18.17
CA CYS A 133 31.44 -8.26 -18.72
C CYS A 133 30.99 -9.54 -19.45
N LEU A 134 30.03 -10.30 -18.88
CA LEU A 134 29.47 -11.48 -19.53
C LEU A 134 28.76 -11.14 -20.85
N ALA A 135 28.07 -10.00 -20.91
CA ALA A 135 27.42 -9.51 -22.13
C ALA A 135 28.41 -9.18 -23.25
N GLU A 136 29.63 -8.76 -22.90
CA GLU A 136 30.75 -8.57 -23.83
C GLU A 136 31.46 -9.88 -24.20
N GLY A 137 30.94 -11.03 -23.76
CA GLY A 137 31.49 -12.36 -24.04
C GLY A 137 32.74 -12.71 -23.22
N VAL A 138 33.06 -11.94 -22.18
CA VAL A 138 34.19 -12.23 -21.29
C VAL A 138 33.83 -13.39 -20.37
N LYS A 139 34.73 -14.38 -20.26
CA LYS A 139 34.57 -15.45 -19.26
C LYS A 139 34.97 -14.93 -17.89
N MET A 140 33.98 -14.80 -17.01
CA MET A 140 34.17 -14.35 -15.63
C MET A 140 34.46 -15.51 -14.69
N SER A 141 35.32 -15.29 -13.70
CA SER A 141 35.59 -16.28 -12.66
C SER A 141 34.47 -16.28 -11.60
N PRO A 142 33.95 -17.44 -11.15
CA PRO A 142 32.97 -17.52 -10.06
C PRO A 142 33.52 -17.05 -8.70
N GLU A 143 34.84 -16.98 -8.53
CA GLU A 143 35.51 -16.77 -7.25
C GLU A 143 35.22 -15.41 -6.61
N TRP A 144 34.80 -14.42 -7.42
CA TRP A 144 34.49 -13.08 -6.92
C TRP A 144 33.42 -13.12 -5.83
N ARG A 145 32.42 -14.01 -5.93
CA ARG A 145 31.37 -14.16 -4.91
C ARG A 145 31.89 -14.70 -3.60
N THR A 146 32.85 -15.62 -3.64
CA THR A 146 33.48 -16.17 -2.44
C THR A 146 34.35 -15.13 -1.75
N ILE A 147 35.18 -14.41 -2.53
CA ILE A 147 36.09 -13.38 -2.01
C ILE A 147 35.31 -12.20 -1.40
N THR A 148 34.20 -11.82 -2.04
CA THR A 148 33.32 -10.75 -1.55
C THR A 148 32.27 -11.26 -0.58
N GLY A 149 32.12 -12.55 -0.30
CA GLY A 149 30.99 -13.05 0.49
C GLY A 149 29.60 -12.73 -0.11
N CYS A 150 29.53 -12.36 -1.39
CA CYS A 150 28.28 -12.09 -2.11
C CYS A 150 27.66 -13.39 -2.65
N SER A 151 27.30 -14.30 -1.74
CA SER A 151 26.68 -15.58 -2.10
C SER A 151 25.33 -15.36 -2.80
N LEU A 152 25.10 -16.10 -3.88
CA LEU A 152 23.80 -16.17 -4.53
C LEU A 152 23.06 -17.40 -4.01
N GLU A 153 21.98 -17.20 -3.25
CA GLU A 153 21.16 -18.30 -2.77
C GLU A 153 20.28 -18.83 -3.90
N CYS A 154 20.47 -20.11 -4.23
CA CYS A 154 19.67 -20.77 -5.25
C CYS A 154 18.47 -21.51 -4.63
N PRO A 155 17.31 -21.53 -5.31
CA PRO A 155 16.14 -22.25 -4.83
C PRO A 155 16.42 -23.75 -4.69
N SER A 156 15.58 -24.45 -3.93
CA SER A 156 15.72 -25.90 -3.76
C SER A 156 15.78 -26.63 -5.10
N ASN A 157 16.60 -27.67 -5.17
CA ASN A 157 16.88 -28.46 -6.38
C ASN A 157 17.54 -27.67 -7.52
N SER A 158 18.30 -26.64 -7.18
CA SER A 158 19.14 -25.91 -8.12
C SER A 158 20.51 -25.60 -7.51
N TYR A 159 21.46 -25.21 -8.35
CA TYR A 159 22.81 -24.84 -7.97
C TYR A 159 23.24 -23.56 -8.68
N TYR A 160 24.17 -22.84 -8.07
CA TYR A 160 24.75 -21.64 -8.65
C TYR A 160 25.71 -22.00 -9.80
N GLU A 161 25.59 -21.29 -10.92
CA GLU A 161 26.49 -21.40 -12.06
C GLU A 161 26.87 -20.01 -12.57
N ALA A 162 28.18 -19.73 -12.68
CA ALA A 162 28.66 -18.41 -13.07
C ALA A 162 28.48 -18.12 -14.58
N CYS A 163 28.49 -19.17 -15.40
CA CYS A 163 28.25 -19.09 -16.84
C CYS A 163 27.29 -20.21 -17.22
N GLY A 164 26.02 -20.01 -16.86
CA GLY A 164 24.95 -20.97 -17.10
C GLY A 164 24.13 -20.68 -18.35
N THR A 165 23.24 -21.60 -18.71
CA THR A 165 22.35 -21.37 -19.86
C THR A 165 21.42 -20.18 -19.61
N ALA A 166 21.29 -19.30 -20.59
CA ALA A 166 20.28 -18.24 -20.59
C ALA A 166 18.87 -18.77 -20.93
N CYS A 167 18.78 -19.99 -21.46
CA CYS A 167 17.53 -20.64 -21.83
C CYS A 167 17.35 -21.94 -21.01
N PRO A 168 17.06 -21.86 -19.71
CA PRO A 168 16.90 -23.06 -18.89
C PRO A 168 15.73 -23.91 -19.39
N ALA A 169 15.89 -25.24 -19.36
CA ALA A 169 14.80 -26.17 -19.61
C ALA A 169 13.64 -25.91 -18.62
N SER A 170 12.42 -25.84 -19.16
CA SER A 170 11.21 -25.55 -18.38
C SER A 170 10.14 -26.62 -18.60
N CYS A 171 9.12 -26.65 -17.74
CA CYS A 171 7.98 -27.54 -17.94
C CYS A 171 7.21 -27.25 -19.25
N SER A 172 7.25 -26.01 -19.74
CA SER A 172 6.63 -25.62 -21.01
C SER A 172 7.50 -25.91 -22.23
N ASP A 173 8.82 -25.85 -22.09
CA ASP A 173 9.79 -26.16 -23.14
C ASP A 173 10.99 -26.91 -22.54
N PRO A 174 10.92 -28.25 -22.45
CA PRO A 174 11.98 -29.07 -21.88
C PRO A 174 13.27 -29.06 -22.71
N ASP A 175 13.21 -28.66 -23.98
CA ASP A 175 14.33 -28.68 -24.92
C ASP A 175 14.94 -27.28 -25.14
N ALA A 176 14.49 -26.27 -24.38
CA ALA A 176 14.91 -24.88 -24.54
C ALA A 176 16.44 -24.70 -24.50
N GLU A 177 17.10 -25.43 -23.60
CA GLU A 177 18.55 -25.38 -23.42
C GLU A 177 19.30 -25.84 -24.67
N ALA A 178 18.83 -26.91 -25.32
CA ALA A 178 19.47 -27.46 -26.52
C ALA A 178 19.36 -26.55 -27.75
N LYS A 179 18.36 -25.64 -27.77
CA LYS A 179 18.10 -24.69 -28.86
C LYS A 179 18.66 -23.30 -28.57
N CYS A 180 19.26 -23.10 -27.39
CA CYS A 180 19.73 -21.79 -26.94
C CYS A 180 20.91 -21.31 -27.77
N LYS A 181 20.80 -20.08 -28.28
CA LYS A 181 21.89 -19.39 -29.00
C LYS A 181 22.43 -18.19 -28.23
N GLU A 182 21.84 -17.89 -27.09
CA GLU A 182 22.21 -16.76 -26.26
C GLU A 182 23.51 -17.02 -25.51
N PRO A 183 24.31 -15.98 -25.23
CA PRO A 183 25.47 -16.08 -24.35
C PRO A 183 25.09 -16.64 -22.98
N CYS A 184 26.06 -17.26 -22.30
CA CYS A 184 25.82 -17.71 -20.94
C CYS A 184 25.58 -16.53 -19.99
N VAL A 185 24.78 -16.77 -18.97
CA VAL A 185 24.47 -15.79 -17.91
C VAL A 185 24.77 -16.39 -16.55
N GLU A 186 25.15 -15.54 -15.61
CA GLU A 186 25.26 -15.94 -14.22
C GLU A 186 23.86 -16.21 -13.64
N THR A 187 23.60 -17.44 -13.21
CA THR A 187 22.25 -17.89 -12.82
C THR A 187 22.26 -19.07 -11.86
N CYS A 188 21.08 -19.42 -11.34
CA CYS A 188 20.83 -20.72 -10.73
C CYS A 188 20.32 -21.69 -11.79
N GLN A 189 20.96 -22.85 -11.90
CA GLN A 189 20.54 -23.92 -12.80
C GLN A 189 19.86 -25.05 -12.03
N CYS A 190 18.77 -25.58 -12.59
CA CYS A 190 18.11 -26.74 -12.00
C CYS A 190 19.04 -27.96 -12.02
N ASN A 191 19.00 -28.75 -10.95
CA ASN A 191 19.74 -30.02 -10.89
C ASN A 191 19.27 -30.97 -11.99
N LYS A 192 20.13 -31.92 -12.39
CA LYS A 192 19.77 -32.96 -13.36
C LYS A 192 18.48 -33.69 -12.93
N GLY A 193 17.51 -33.78 -13.84
CA GLY A 193 16.18 -34.36 -13.59
C GLY A 193 15.12 -33.35 -13.17
N PHE A 194 15.50 -32.09 -12.94
CA PHE A 194 14.60 -30.98 -12.62
C PHE A 194 14.52 -29.99 -13.78
N VAL A 195 13.40 -29.27 -13.86
CA VAL A 195 13.13 -28.22 -14.85
C VAL A 195 12.43 -27.04 -14.19
N LEU A 196 12.49 -25.88 -14.83
CA LEU A 196 11.88 -24.66 -14.31
C LEU A 196 10.35 -24.68 -14.46
N SER A 197 9.63 -24.37 -13.38
CA SER A 197 8.20 -24.10 -13.36
C SER A 197 7.95 -22.80 -12.59
N GLY A 198 7.87 -21.68 -13.30
CA GLY A 198 7.85 -20.36 -12.68
C GLY A 198 9.23 -20.00 -12.14
N ASP A 199 9.34 -19.74 -10.83
CA ASP A 199 10.56 -19.39 -10.11
C ASP A 199 11.23 -20.58 -9.41
N LYS A 200 10.74 -21.81 -9.65
CA LYS A 200 11.16 -23.03 -8.92
C LYS A 200 11.62 -24.14 -9.85
N CYS A 201 12.62 -24.88 -9.39
CA CYS A 201 13.05 -26.13 -10.01
C CYS A 201 12.23 -27.30 -9.44
N VAL A 202 11.40 -27.90 -10.29
CA VAL A 202 10.54 -29.04 -9.95
C VAL A 202 11.00 -30.28 -10.72
N SER A 203 10.69 -31.47 -10.23
CA SER A 203 10.98 -32.69 -11.01
C SER A 203 10.15 -32.68 -12.29
N LYS A 204 10.65 -33.30 -13.36
CA LYS A 204 9.93 -33.36 -14.65
C LYS A 204 8.52 -33.96 -14.51
N GLU A 205 8.35 -34.90 -13.60
CA GLU A 205 7.08 -35.58 -13.31
C GLU A 205 6.11 -34.69 -12.52
N SER A 206 6.63 -33.66 -11.84
CA SER A 206 5.86 -32.69 -11.05
C SER A 206 5.49 -31.43 -11.84
N CYS A 207 5.73 -31.44 -13.16
CA CYS A 207 5.27 -30.37 -14.03
C CYS A 207 3.75 -30.21 -13.98
N GLY A 208 3.29 -28.98 -14.19
CA GLY A 208 1.88 -28.65 -14.21
C GLY A 208 1.18 -29.09 -15.50
N CYS A 209 0.16 -28.32 -15.89
CA CYS A 209 -0.77 -28.69 -16.95
C CYS A 209 -0.53 -27.84 -18.19
N SER A 210 -0.72 -28.43 -19.38
CA SER A 210 -0.89 -27.68 -20.62
C SER A 210 -2.38 -27.58 -20.96
N TYR A 211 -2.87 -26.38 -21.21
CA TYR A 211 -4.28 -26.12 -21.50
C TYR A 211 -4.41 -24.94 -22.47
N GLU A 212 -5.10 -25.17 -23.59
CA GLU A 212 -5.24 -24.19 -24.69
C GLU A 212 -3.92 -23.55 -25.15
N GLY A 213 -2.86 -24.36 -25.23
CA GLY A 213 -1.52 -23.90 -25.65
C GLY A 213 -0.77 -23.09 -24.60
N ARG A 214 -1.26 -23.04 -23.35
CA ARG A 214 -0.61 -22.34 -22.23
C ARG A 214 -0.25 -23.32 -21.11
N TYR A 215 0.88 -23.05 -20.46
CA TYR A 215 1.33 -23.81 -19.29
C TYR A 215 0.80 -23.19 -18.00
N TYR A 216 0.28 -24.04 -17.11
CA TYR A 216 -0.22 -23.69 -15.79
C TYR A 216 0.53 -24.51 -14.73
N PRO A 217 1.24 -23.88 -13.78
CA PRO A 217 1.87 -24.58 -12.67
C PRO A 217 0.90 -25.48 -11.90
N SER A 218 1.43 -26.57 -11.35
CA SER A 218 0.68 -27.51 -10.51
C SER A 218 -0.01 -26.78 -9.35
N GLY A 219 -1.32 -27.01 -9.18
CA GLY A 219 -2.17 -26.37 -8.17
C GLY A 219 -2.62 -24.93 -8.51
N MET A 220 -2.23 -24.37 -9.66
CA MET A 220 -2.66 -23.04 -10.07
C MET A 220 -4.15 -23.02 -10.38
N LYS A 221 -4.85 -22.03 -9.81
CA LYS A 221 -6.25 -21.71 -10.13
C LYS A 221 -6.32 -20.53 -11.08
N PHE A 222 -7.22 -20.60 -12.06
CA PHE A 222 -7.42 -19.56 -13.06
C PHE A 222 -8.85 -19.55 -13.59
N TRP A 223 -9.24 -18.46 -14.22
CA TRP A 223 -10.51 -18.33 -14.93
C TRP A 223 -10.31 -18.67 -16.41
N GLU A 224 -11.13 -19.58 -16.94
CA GLU A 224 -11.09 -19.99 -18.36
C GLU A 224 -11.60 -18.87 -19.27
N ASP A 225 -12.68 -18.21 -18.85
CA ASP A 225 -13.40 -17.21 -19.64
C ASP A 225 -13.20 -15.78 -19.10
N ASP A 226 -13.68 -14.81 -19.87
CA ASP A 226 -13.60 -13.39 -19.56
C ASP A 226 -14.72 -12.87 -18.65
N LYS A 227 -15.69 -13.71 -18.30
CA LYS A 227 -16.87 -13.39 -17.48
C LYS A 227 -16.83 -14.05 -16.10
N CYS A 228 -15.75 -14.76 -15.80
CA CYS A 228 -15.57 -15.55 -14.59
C CYS A 228 -16.74 -16.54 -14.38
N THR A 229 -17.10 -17.31 -15.41
CA THR A 229 -18.18 -18.32 -15.34
C THR A 229 -17.66 -19.75 -15.11
N LYS A 230 -16.35 -19.96 -15.31
CA LYS A 230 -15.71 -21.26 -15.15
C LYS A 230 -14.30 -21.10 -14.56
N GLN A 231 -14.11 -21.60 -13.35
CA GLN A 231 -12.82 -21.61 -12.65
C GLN A 231 -12.18 -22.98 -12.80
N CYS A 232 -10.92 -22.96 -13.22
CA CYS A 232 -10.12 -24.14 -13.46
C CYS A 232 -8.95 -24.23 -12.47
N GLU A 233 -8.53 -25.46 -12.18
CA GLU A 233 -7.36 -25.77 -11.37
C GLU A 233 -6.50 -26.79 -12.12
N CYS A 234 -5.19 -26.58 -12.19
CA CYS A 234 -4.28 -27.62 -12.60
C CYS A 234 -4.12 -28.63 -11.48
N ASN A 235 -4.79 -29.79 -11.58
CA ASN A 235 -4.85 -30.77 -10.50
C ASN A 235 -3.45 -31.38 -10.26
N PRO A 236 -2.89 -31.27 -9.04
CA PRO A 236 -1.55 -31.77 -8.74
C PRO A 236 -1.36 -33.29 -8.88
N GLY A 237 -2.44 -34.07 -8.76
CA GLY A 237 -2.40 -35.53 -8.82
C GLY A 237 -2.58 -36.09 -10.22
N THR A 238 -3.31 -35.39 -11.10
CA THR A 238 -3.61 -35.87 -12.46
C THR A 238 -2.83 -35.15 -13.55
N ALA A 239 -2.17 -34.02 -13.23
CA ALA A 239 -1.54 -33.11 -14.19
C ALA A 239 -2.49 -32.67 -15.32
N LYS A 240 -3.79 -32.62 -15.02
CA LYS A 240 -4.85 -32.17 -15.93
C LYS A 240 -5.58 -30.97 -15.35
N VAL A 241 -6.04 -30.12 -16.25
CA VAL A 241 -6.91 -29.00 -15.87
C VAL A 241 -8.30 -29.52 -15.59
N GLU A 242 -8.80 -29.21 -14.39
CA GLU A 242 -10.15 -29.53 -13.94
C GLU A 242 -10.91 -28.23 -13.70
N CYS A 243 -12.03 -28.06 -14.39
CA CYS A 243 -12.82 -26.83 -14.35
C CYS A 243 -14.18 -27.05 -13.72
N LYS A 244 -14.64 -26.05 -12.97
CA LYS A 244 -15.95 -26.03 -12.32
C LYS A 244 -16.67 -24.74 -12.70
N ALA A 245 -17.95 -24.88 -13.07
CA ALA A 245 -18.82 -23.73 -13.26
C ALA A 245 -18.98 -22.99 -11.92
N THR A 246 -18.68 -21.69 -11.92
CA THR A 246 -18.77 -20.83 -10.74
C THR A 246 -18.89 -19.38 -11.22
N ALA A 247 -19.34 -18.48 -10.35
CA ALA A 247 -19.49 -17.07 -10.69
C ALA A 247 -18.93 -16.19 -9.58
N CYS A 248 -18.56 -14.96 -9.92
CA CYS A 248 -18.28 -13.93 -8.92
C CYS A 248 -19.51 -13.72 -8.02
N LYS A 249 -19.27 -13.30 -6.78
CA LYS A 249 -20.36 -12.93 -5.87
C LYS A 249 -21.12 -11.74 -6.44
N LYS A 250 -22.36 -11.55 -5.99
CA LYS A 250 -23.16 -10.37 -6.39
C LYS A 250 -22.48 -9.02 -6.09
N SER A 251 -21.62 -9.00 -5.08
CA SER A 251 -20.84 -7.83 -4.67
C SER A 251 -19.47 -7.73 -5.35
N GLU A 252 -19.21 -8.56 -6.35
CA GLU A 252 -17.96 -8.62 -7.10
C GLU A 252 -18.25 -8.60 -8.61
N VAL A 253 -17.28 -8.12 -9.39
CA VAL A 253 -17.30 -8.10 -10.84
C VAL A 253 -16.05 -8.78 -11.37
N CYS A 254 -16.22 -9.56 -12.43
CA CYS A 254 -15.09 -10.15 -13.14
C CYS A 254 -14.30 -9.05 -13.84
N GLY A 255 -13.00 -8.96 -13.57
CA GLY A 255 -12.13 -7.94 -14.15
C GLY A 255 -10.72 -8.47 -14.40
N LEU A 256 -9.93 -7.70 -15.12
CA LEU A 256 -8.49 -7.91 -15.29
C LEU A 256 -7.77 -6.75 -14.60
N GLN A 257 -7.10 -6.99 -13.47
CA GLN A 257 -6.28 -5.99 -12.78
C GLN A 257 -4.84 -6.48 -12.68
N SER A 258 -3.89 -5.65 -13.10
CA SER A 258 -2.45 -5.98 -13.11
C SER A 258 -2.12 -7.34 -13.73
N GLY A 259 -2.77 -7.65 -14.87
CA GLY A 259 -2.57 -8.91 -15.60
C GLY A 259 -3.23 -10.15 -14.97
N LYS A 260 -3.90 -10.02 -13.82
CA LYS A 260 -4.65 -11.12 -13.20
C LYS A 260 -6.15 -10.96 -13.44
N ARG A 261 -6.79 -11.99 -13.99
CA ARG A 261 -8.25 -12.06 -14.07
C ARG A 261 -8.79 -12.64 -12.76
N ASP A 262 -9.72 -11.93 -12.14
CA ASP A 262 -10.33 -12.37 -10.88
C ASP A 262 -11.66 -11.66 -10.62
N CYS A 263 -12.32 -12.03 -9.53
CA CYS A 263 -13.48 -11.32 -8.99
C CYS A 263 -13.00 -10.16 -8.09
N TYR A 264 -13.37 -8.94 -8.46
CA TYR A 264 -13.00 -7.71 -7.75
C TYR A 264 -14.23 -7.03 -7.18
N PRO A 265 -14.14 -6.33 -6.03
CA PRO A 265 -15.29 -5.65 -5.44
C PRO A 265 -15.88 -4.61 -6.40
N THR A 266 -17.21 -4.59 -6.50
CA THR A 266 -17.95 -3.60 -7.30
C THR A 266 -17.91 -2.20 -6.70
N SER A 267 -17.75 -2.09 -5.39
CA SER A 267 -17.77 -0.82 -4.68
C SER A 267 -17.01 -0.88 -3.37
N TYR A 268 -16.79 0.30 -2.78
CA TYR A 268 -16.24 0.48 -1.45
C TYR A 268 -17.21 1.35 -0.65
N ALA A 269 -17.37 1.06 0.64
CA ALA A 269 -18.13 1.90 1.56
C ALA A 269 -17.27 2.30 2.75
N THR A 270 -17.59 3.46 3.30
CA THR A 270 -16.83 4.08 4.39
C THR A 270 -17.73 4.34 5.58
N CYS A 271 -17.35 3.80 6.74
CA CYS A 271 -17.89 4.15 8.05
C CYS A 271 -16.97 5.15 8.75
N GLN A 272 -17.52 6.05 9.55
CA GLN A 272 -16.76 7.09 10.24
C GLN A 272 -17.20 7.24 11.70
N GLY A 273 -16.24 7.62 12.55
CA GLY A 273 -16.47 8.11 13.91
C GLY A 273 -15.70 9.41 14.11
N SER A 274 -16.34 10.47 14.59
CA SER A 274 -15.71 11.79 14.73
C SER A 274 -16.36 12.64 15.82
N GLY A 275 -15.61 13.61 16.36
CA GLY A 275 -16.17 14.55 17.36
C GLY A 275 -16.49 13.87 18.69
N ASP A 276 -17.59 14.28 19.30
CA ASP A 276 -18.19 13.74 20.51
C ASP A 276 -19.09 12.52 20.23
N PRO A 277 -18.50 11.33 20.19
CA PRO A 277 -18.42 10.62 18.93
C PRO A 277 -19.77 10.51 18.20
N HIS A 278 -19.85 11.22 17.07
CA HIS A 278 -20.83 11.01 16.02
C HIS A 278 -20.36 9.87 15.12
N TYR A 279 -21.17 8.82 14.99
CA TYR A 279 -20.91 7.68 14.12
C TYR A 279 -21.78 7.74 12.87
N ARG A 280 -21.21 7.27 11.76
CA ARG A 280 -21.89 7.09 10.46
C ARG A 280 -21.58 5.69 9.97
N THR A 281 -22.59 4.83 9.88
CA THR A 281 -22.45 3.43 9.41
C THR A 281 -22.10 3.36 7.93
N PHE A 282 -21.76 2.16 7.44
CA PHE A 282 -21.50 1.94 6.02
C PHE A 282 -22.72 2.23 5.11
N ASP A 283 -23.94 2.02 5.61
CA ASP A 283 -25.18 2.35 4.89
C ASP A 283 -25.59 3.82 5.03
N GLY A 284 -24.88 4.58 5.88
CA GLY A 284 -25.04 6.01 6.06
C GLY A 284 -26.03 6.40 7.17
N LYS A 285 -26.28 5.54 8.15
CA LYS A 285 -27.05 5.91 9.35
C LYS A 285 -26.18 6.70 10.32
N ARG A 286 -26.59 7.92 10.65
CA ARG A 286 -25.98 8.76 11.70
C ARG A 286 -26.51 8.39 13.09
N PHE A 287 -25.63 8.33 14.08
CA PHE A 287 -26.02 8.25 15.49
C PHE A 287 -24.94 8.75 16.45
N ASP A 288 -25.37 9.07 17.67
CA ASP A 288 -24.49 9.58 18.73
C ASP A 288 -24.37 8.54 19.85
N PHE A 289 -23.17 8.35 20.36
CA PHE A 289 -22.91 7.39 21.42
C PHE A 289 -21.70 7.80 22.27
N GLN A 290 -21.90 8.17 23.55
CA GLN A 290 -20.87 8.79 24.39
C GLN A 290 -20.09 7.80 25.27
N GLY A 291 -20.15 6.50 24.95
CA GLY A 291 -19.42 5.48 25.68
C GLY A 291 -17.91 5.74 25.73
N THR A 292 -17.26 5.43 26.85
CA THR A 292 -15.82 5.64 27.10
C THR A 292 -15.02 4.34 27.17
N CYS A 293 -15.64 3.21 26.85
CA CYS A 293 -14.98 1.92 26.79
C CYS A 293 -14.29 1.69 25.43
N THR A 294 -13.67 0.52 25.31
CA THR A 294 -13.30 -0.04 24.01
C THR A 294 -14.52 -0.71 23.37
N TYR A 295 -14.79 -0.43 22.11
CA TYR A 295 -15.90 -0.97 21.34
C TYR A 295 -15.43 -1.54 20.00
N VAL A 296 -16.16 -2.53 19.49
CA VAL A 296 -15.97 -3.03 18.12
C VAL A 296 -16.50 -2.01 17.13
N LEU A 297 -15.62 -1.32 16.41
CA LEU A 297 -16.02 -0.43 15.32
C LEU A 297 -16.58 -1.26 14.16
N SER A 298 -15.83 -2.27 13.73
CA SER A 298 -16.29 -3.27 12.75
C SER A 298 -15.42 -4.52 12.82
N LYS A 299 -16.01 -5.68 12.57
CA LYS A 299 -15.31 -6.96 12.38
C LYS A 299 -16.07 -7.87 11.42
N LEU A 300 -15.37 -8.84 10.85
CA LEU A 300 -16.00 -9.96 10.15
C LEU A 300 -16.74 -10.84 11.18
N VAL A 301 -18.06 -11.02 11.00
CA VAL A 301 -18.90 -11.83 11.90
C VAL A 301 -19.30 -13.18 11.29
N SER A 302 -19.38 -13.28 9.96
CA SER A 302 -19.57 -14.57 9.28
C SER A 302 -18.26 -15.35 9.21
N LYS A 303 -18.36 -16.68 9.32
CA LYS A 303 -17.25 -17.62 9.13
C LYS A 303 -17.47 -18.54 7.92
N ASP A 304 -18.54 -18.31 7.17
CA ASP A 304 -18.96 -19.19 6.08
C ASP A 304 -18.03 -19.04 4.87
N ASP A 305 -17.59 -17.81 4.63
CA ASP A 305 -16.70 -17.49 3.52
C ASP A 305 -15.23 -17.47 3.93
N LYS A 306 -14.53 -18.57 3.65
CA LYS A 306 -13.09 -18.72 3.91
C LYS A 306 -12.19 -17.92 2.97
N SER A 307 -12.74 -17.31 1.91
CA SER A 307 -11.97 -16.46 0.99
C SER A 307 -11.67 -15.08 1.58
N LEU A 308 -12.44 -14.64 2.57
CA LEU A 308 -12.28 -13.35 3.22
C LEU A 308 -11.23 -13.40 4.33
N ALA A 309 -10.37 -12.39 4.37
CA ALA A 309 -9.43 -12.22 5.47
C ALA A 309 -10.18 -11.74 6.73
N PRO A 310 -10.05 -12.42 7.88
CA PRO A 310 -10.63 -11.94 9.12
C PRO A 310 -9.92 -10.68 9.59
N PHE A 311 -10.71 -9.73 10.08
CA PHE A 311 -10.22 -8.49 10.68
C PHE A 311 -11.12 -8.08 11.84
N GLU A 312 -10.58 -7.27 12.74
CA GLU A 312 -11.32 -6.59 13.80
C GLU A 312 -10.71 -5.20 14.02
N VAL A 313 -11.57 -4.17 14.05
CA VAL A 313 -11.19 -2.80 14.34
C VAL A 313 -11.85 -2.39 15.64
N LEU A 314 -11.04 -1.98 16.60
CA LEU A 314 -11.48 -1.52 17.92
C LEU A 314 -11.24 -0.02 18.04
N VAL A 315 -12.18 0.67 18.69
CA VAL A 315 -12.06 2.08 19.06
C VAL A 315 -12.21 2.21 20.56
N LYS A 316 -11.25 2.88 21.21
CA LYS A 316 -11.35 3.26 22.62
C LYS A 316 -11.63 4.74 22.71
N ASN A 317 -12.74 5.08 23.36
CA ASN A 317 -13.12 6.46 23.60
C ASN A 317 -12.69 6.94 24.98
N GLN A 318 -12.60 8.25 25.21
CA GLN A 318 -12.31 8.83 26.52
C GLN A 318 -12.92 10.22 26.69
N HIS A 319 -13.15 10.65 27.94
CA HIS A 319 -13.36 12.06 28.26
C HIS A 319 -12.06 12.87 28.14
N ARG A 320 -12.18 14.20 27.99
CA ARG A 320 -11.02 15.08 27.83
C ARG A 320 -11.09 16.32 28.73
N GLY A 321 -10.00 16.56 29.44
CA GLY A 321 -9.89 17.71 30.33
C GLY A 321 -10.97 17.69 31.41
N ARG A 322 -11.55 18.87 31.71
CA ARG A 322 -12.64 19.00 32.69
C ARG A 322 -14.04 18.75 32.09
N ASN A 323 -14.15 18.59 30.77
CA ASN A 323 -15.43 18.32 30.12
C ASN A 323 -15.65 16.81 30.01
N THR A 324 -16.52 16.28 30.87
CA THR A 324 -16.97 14.88 30.84
C THR A 324 -18.33 14.72 30.16
N ALA A 325 -18.86 15.78 29.53
CA ALA A 325 -20.12 15.74 28.82
C ALA A 325 -20.09 14.81 27.60
N VAL A 326 -18.89 14.59 27.05
CA VAL A 326 -18.69 13.88 25.79
C VAL A 326 -17.43 13.05 25.79
N SER A 327 -17.36 12.06 24.91
CA SER A 327 -16.18 11.22 24.71
C SER A 327 -15.57 11.37 23.32
N TYR A 328 -14.31 10.98 23.15
CA TYR A 328 -13.62 11.01 21.87
C TYR A 328 -12.79 9.76 21.67
N THR A 329 -12.67 9.32 20.42
CA THR A 329 -11.72 8.28 20.06
C THR A 329 -10.30 8.69 20.48
N LYS A 330 -9.73 7.92 21.40
CA LYS A 330 -8.36 8.03 21.89
C LYS A 330 -7.43 7.14 21.08
N THR A 331 -7.88 5.91 20.85
CA THR A 331 -7.05 4.82 20.36
C THR A 331 -7.85 4.01 19.35
N VAL A 332 -7.19 3.68 18.25
CA VAL A 332 -7.70 2.77 17.23
C VAL A 332 -6.76 1.59 17.14
N THR A 333 -7.31 0.38 17.25
CA THR A 333 -6.55 -0.87 17.15
C THR A 333 -7.10 -1.71 16.00
N VAL A 334 -6.23 -2.06 15.06
CA VAL A 334 -6.54 -2.96 13.93
C VAL A 334 -5.89 -4.30 14.18
N ILE A 335 -6.71 -5.35 14.20
CA ILE A 335 -6.28 -6.73 14.31
C ILE A 335 -6.50 -7.38 12.95
N VAL A 336 -5.41 -7.68 12.24
CA VAL A 336 -5.46 -8.24 10.87
C VAL A 336 -4.20 -9.05 10.59
N PHE A 337 -4.35 -10.18 9.88
CA PHE A 337 -3.24 -11.11 9.58
C PHE A 337 -2.43 -11.54 10.82
N LYS A 338 -3.09 -11.69 11.98
CA LYS A 338 -2.49 -11.98 13.30
C LYS A 338 -1.57 -10.87 13.86
N ASN A 339 -1.63 -9.67 13.30
CA ASN A 339 -0.93 -8.49 13.79
C ASN A 339 -1.88 -7.58 14.57
N ILE A 340 -1.33 -6.85 15.53
CA ILE A 340 -2.07 -5.84 16.29
C ILE A 340 -1.40 -4.50 16.03
N ILE A 341 -2.11 -3.61 15.36
CA ILE A 341 -1.64 -2.29 14.94
C ILE A 341 -2.42 -1.25 15.76
N THR A 342 -1.71 -0.43 16.53
CA THR A 342 -2.34 0.53 17.43
C THR A 342 -1.87 1.94 17.09
N MET A 343 -2.84 2.83 16.88
CA MET A 343 -2.65 4.28 16.73
C MET A 343 -3.37 4.98 17.89
N SER A 344 -2.65 5.84 18.62
CA SER A 344 -3.20 6.49 19.81
C SER A 344 -2.80 7.96 19.88
N ARG A 345 -3.69 8.78 20.45
CA ARG A 345 -3.43 10.18 20.81
C ARG A 345 -2.28 10.32 21.82
N ASP A 346 -1.97 9.29 22.60
CA ASP A 346 -0.83 9.32 23.53
C ASP A 346 0.51 9.39 22.78
N ASN A 347 0.56 8.93 21.53
CA ASN A 347 1.77 8.87 20.71
C ASN A 347 1.46 9.31 19.26
N PRO A 348 1.07 10.57 19.03
CA PRO A 348 0.66 11.03 17.71
C PRO A 348 1.81 10.89 16.71
N GLY A 349 1.51 10.38 15.52
CA GLY A 349 2.49 10.15 14.47
C GLY A 349 3.35 8.89 14.64
N LYS A 350 3.20 8.14 15.74
CA LYS A 350 3.88 6.86 15.96
C LYS A 350 2.86 5.71 15.96
N VAL A 351 3.10 4.70 15.13
CA VAL A 351 2.27 3.48 15.08
C VAL A 351 2.97 2.37 15.86
N LEU A 352 2.25 1.76 16.82
CA LEU A 352 2.74 0.59 17.54
C LEU A 352 2.28 -0.67 16.81
N VAL A 353 3.22 -1.55 16.45
CA VAL A 353 2.92 -2.80 15.74
C VAL A 353 3.43 -3.98 16.58
N LYS A 354 2.51 -4.81 17.07
CA LYS A 354 2.86 -6.09 17.68
C LYS A 354 2.77 -7.18 16.61
N ILE A 355 3.94 -7.62 16.14
CA ILE A 355 4.09 -8.65 15.10
C ILE A 355 4.16 -10.02 15.77
N SER A 356 3.52 -11.02 15.16
CA SER A 356 3.74 -12.42 15.55
C SER A 356 5.13 -12.88 15.06
N ARG A 357 5.95 -13.45 15.95
CA ARG A 357 7.37 -13.83 15.75
C ARG A 357 7.68 -14.75 14.54
N GLN A 358 6.68 -15.16 13.76
CA GLN A 358 6.83 -16.11 12.64
C GLN A 358 6.86 -15.48 11.25
N HIS A 359 6.68 -14.16 11.09
CA HIS A 359 6.68 -13.54 9.75
C HIS A 359 7.43 -12.20 9.76
N TYR A 360 8.65 -12.21 9.23
CA TYR A 360 9.40 -11.00 8.91
C TYR A 360 8.97 -10.50 7.52
N LEU A 361 8.71 -9.18 7.43
CA LEU A 361 8.53 -8.35 6.22
C LEU A 361 7.25 -8.57 5.37
N PHE A 362 6.35 -7.57 5.48
CA PHE A 362 5.06 -7.44 4.81
C PHE A 362 5.15 -6.96 3.35
N TYR A 363 5.95 -7.59 2.49
CA TYR A 363 5.96 -7.16 1.09
C TYR A 363 4.60 -7.42 0.41
N GLY A 364 3.81 -6.35 0.27
CA GLY A 364 2.57 -6.30 -0.52
C GLY A 364 1.27 -6.72 0.18
N GLN A 365 1.26 -7.15 1.45
CA GLN A 365 0.02 -7.55 2.15
C GLN A 365 -0.59 -6.45 3.03
N LEU A 366 0.26 -5.66 3.69
CA LEU A 366 -0.13 -4.66 4.68
C LEU A 366 0.80 -3.45 4.54
N SER A 367 0.23 -2.27 4.43
CA SER A 367 0.98 -1.00 4.35
C SER A 367 0.54 -0.09 5.49
N ILE A 368 1.51 0.37 6.27
CA ILE A 368 1.31 1.30 7.38
C ILE A 368 2.13 2.54 7.07
N PHE A 369 1.48 3.68 6.96
CA PHE A 369 2.14 4.93 6.55
C PHE A 369 1.38 6.14 7.08
N ARG A 370 1.97 7.32 6.88
CA ARG A 370 1.32 8.60 7.17
C ARG A 370 0.88 9.24 5.87
N SER A 371 -0.32 9.81 5.86
CA SER A 371 -0.81 10.62 4.74
C SER A 371 -1.45 11.89 5.30
N GLY A 372 -0.81 13.03 5.07
CA GLY A 372 -1.18 14.29 5.72
C GLY A 372 -1.20 14.16 7.26
N TYR A 373 -2.36 14.46 7.86
CA TYR A 373 -2.59 14.37 9.31
C TYR A 373 -3.04 12.98 9.77
N PHE A 374 -3.13 12.00 8.88
CA PHE A 374 -3.66 10.68 9.20
C PHE A 374 -2.56 9.63 9.32
N GLY A 375 -2.69 8.78 10.33
CA GLY A 375 -2.12 7.43 10.29
C GLY A 375 -3.01 6.54 9.43
N MET A 376 -2.39 5.79 8.54
CA MET A 376 -3.05 4.96 7.54
C MET A 376 -2.68 3.49 7.72
N VAL A 377 -3.67 2.61 7.63
CA VAL A 377 -3.47 1.16 7.48
C VAL A 377 -4.20 0.73 6.21
N LYS A 378 -3.48 0.13 5.26
CA LYS A 378 -4.03 -0.46 4.04
C LYS A 378 -3.69 -1.93 3.97
N THR A 379 -4.62 -2.74 3.48
CA THR A 379 -4.43 -4.18 3.29
C THR A 379 -4.58 -4.56 1.82
N LYS A 380 -3.98 -5.68 1.40
CA LYS A 380 -4.11 -6.21 0.04
C LYS A 380 -5.56 -6.51 -0.36
N PHE A 381 -6.41 -6.90 0.60
CA PHE A 381 -7.81 -7.21 0.31
C PHE A 381 -8.68 -5.95 0.20
N GLY A 382 -8.15 -4.74 0.43
CA GLY A 382 -8.84 -3.48 0.19
C GLY A 382 -9.33 -2.73 1.42
N LEU A 383 -9.14 -3.26 2.64
CA LEU A 383 -9.42 -2.49 3.87
C LEU A 383 -8.48 -1.29 3.96
N THR A 384 -9.06 -0.11 4.19
CA THR A 384 -8.34 1.14 4.46
C THR A 384 -8.85 1.78 5.73
N LEU A 385 -7.98 1.97 6.73
CA LEU A 385 -8.26 2.71 7.95
C LEU A 385 -7.48 4.03 7.97
N LYS A 386 -8.15 5.12 8.37
CA LYS A 386 -7.56 6.45 8.60
C LYS A 386 -7.84 6.87 10.04
N PHE A 387 -6.84 7.39 10.76
CA PHE A 387 -7.02 8.01 12.07
C PHE A 387 -6.21 9.31 12.17
N ASN A 388 -6.84 10.43 12.56
CA ASN A 388 -6.17 11.74 12.62
C ASN A 388 -5.38 11.99 13.91
N TRP A 389 -5.11 10.94 14.70
CA TRP A 389 -4.45 11.01 16.02
C TRP A 389 -5.22 11.79 17.09
N ASN A 390 -6.44 12.23 16.77
CA ASN A 390 -7.22 13.09 17.63
C ASN A 390 -8.63 12.58 17.89
N SER A 391 -9.51 12.45 16.91
CA SER A 391 -10.91 12.07 17.15
C SER A 391 -11.60 11.47 15.93
N HIS A 392 -11.05 11.68 14.74
CA HIS A 392 -11.65 11.20 13.50
C HIS A 392 -11.00 9.87 13.11
N VAL A 393 -11.82 8.83 13.05
CA VAL A 393 -11.51 7.53 12.48
C VAL A 393 -12.43 7.26 11.29
N SER A 394 -11.87 6.71 10.22
CA SER A 394 -12.60 6.31 9.02
C SER A 394 -12.13 4.92 8.61
N LEU A 395 -13.08 4.02 8.38
CA LEU A 395 -12.85 2.65 7.93
C LEU A 395 -13.56 2.44 6.60
N THR A 396 -12.80 2.06 5.57
CA THR A 396 -13.33 1.73 4.25
C THR A 396 -13.14 0.25 3.96
N LEU A 397 -14.19 -0.42 3.50
CA LEU A 397 -14.21 -1.84 3.16
C LEU A 397 -14.68 -2.08 1.72
N PRO A 398 -14.20 -3.13 1.05
CA PRO A 398 -14.68 -3.55 -0.27
C PRO A 398 -15.98 -4.37 -0.17
N SER A 399 -16.83 -4.26 -1.18
CA SER A 399 -18.17 -4.88 -1.23
C SER A 399 -18.20 -6.39 -1.06
N SER A 400 -17.06 -7.07 -1.23
CA SER A 400 -16.89 -8.47 -0.85
C SER A 400 -17.18 -8.77 0.63
N TYR A 401 -17.19 -7.74 1.51
CA TYR A 401 -17.54 -7.85 2.94
C TYR A 401 -18.98 -7.42 3.29
N SER A 402 -19.77 -6.92 2.33
CA SER A 402 -21.18 -6.56 2.52
C SER A 402 -21.97 -7.76 3.07
N ASP A 403 -22.91 -7.51 3.99
CA ASP A 403 -23.71 -8.51 4.73
C ASP A 403 -22.95 -9.43 5.70
N LEU A 404 -21.62 -9.33 5.78
CA LEU A 404 -20.77 -10.29 6.52
C LEU A 404 -20.06 -9.69 7.73
N ILE A 405 -20.28 -8.41 7.99
CA ILE A 405 -19.64 -7.62 9.05
C ILE A 405 -20.64 -7.22 10.14
N GLY A 406 -20.12 -6.76 11.27
CA GLY A 406 -20.89 -6.18 12.36
C GLY A 406 -20.02 -5.32 13.27
N GLY A 407 -20.65 -4.51 14.11
CA GLY A 407 -20.01 -3.51 14.98
C GLY A 407 -20.77 -2.19 14.95
N LEU A 408 -20.20 -1.15 15.53
CA LEU A 408 -20.78 0.21 15.51
C LEU A 408 -20.97 0.76 14.09
N CYS A 409 -20.28 0.21 13.09
CA CYS A 409 -20.42 0.57 11.68
C CYS A 409 -21.58 -0.11 10.94
N GLY A 410 -22.41 -0.91 11.61
CA GLY A 410 -23.51 -1.63 10.99
C GLY A 410 -23.09 -2.91 10.25
N ASN A 411 -24.00 -3.45 9.44
CA ASN A 411 -23.84 -4.72 8.71
C ASN A 411 -23.52 -4.53 7.21
N TRP A 412 -23.72 -3.32 6.68
CA TRP A 412 -23.53 -2.95 5.27
C TRP A 412 -24.33 -3.81 4.30
N ASN A 413 -25.65 -3.70 4.39
CA ASN A 413 -26.60 -4.44 3.55
C ASN A 413 -27.46 -3.53 2.65
N GLY A 414 -27.20 -2.22 2.67
CA GLY A 414 -27.98 -1.20 1.99
C GLY A 414 -29.20 -0.70 2.77
N GLN A 415 -29.43 -1.16 4.01
CA GLN A 415 -30.62 -0.85 4.81
C GLN A 415 -30.27 -0.10 6.10
N ARG A 416 -30.26 1.23 6.04
CA ARG A 416 -30.02 2.11 7.21
C ARG A 416 -30.86 1.81 8.45
N ASN A 417 -32.05 1.26 8.28
CA ASN A 417 -32.97 1.05 9.40
C ASN A 417 -32.57 -0.12 10.31
N ASP A 418 -31.85 -1.12 9.78
CA ASP A 418 -31.47 -2.31 10.54
C ASP A 418 -30.05 -2.27 11.11
N ASP A 419 -29.23 -1.28 10.74
CA ASP A 419 -27.85 -1.05 11.19
C ASP A 419 -27.59 -1.16 12.71
N PHE A 420 -28.63 -1.07 13.54
CA PHE A 420 -28.54 -1.28 14.99
C PHE A 420 -28.74 -2.75 15.39
N LEU A 421 -28.03 -3.67 14.74
CA LEU A 421 -28.00 -5.07 15.15
C LEU A 421 -26.97 -5.30 16.26
N LYS A 422 -27.41 -5.96 17.34
CA LYS A 422 -26.51 -6.46 18.39
C LYS A 422 -25.69 -7.67 17.87
N PRO A 423 -24.66 -8.13 18.61
CA PRO A 423 -23.90 -9.32 18.23
C PRO A 423 -24.75 -10.60 18.03
N ASP A 424 -25.89 -10.69 18.72
CA ASP A 424 -26.86 -11.78 18.61
C ASP A 424 -27.83 -11.63 17.42
N LYS A 425 -27.63 -10.61 16.57
CA LYS A 425 -28.46 -10.21 15.41
C LYS A 425 -29.85 -9.68 15.74
N SER A 426 -30.19 -9.49 17.02
CA SER A 426 -31.45 -8.82 17.38
C SER A 426 -31.30 -7.29 17.35
N PRO A 427 -32.35 -6.55 16.97
CA PRO A 427 -32.28 -5.10 16.85
C PRO A 427 -32.21 -4.42 18.22
N ALA A 428 -31.52 -3.28 18.27
CA ALA A 428 -31.52 -2.36 19.40
C ALA A 428 -32.38 -1.13 19.08
N ASN A 429 -33.17 -0.69 20.07
CA ASN A 429 -34.13 0.41 19.89
C ASN A 429 -33.51 1.80 20.13
N THR A 430 -32.32 1.87 20.74
CA THR A 430 -31.61 3.12 21.01
C THR A 430 -30.12 2.99 20.69
N PRO A 431 -29.44 4.10 20.30
CA PRO A 431 -28.00 4.11 20.09
C PRO A 431 -27.20 3.63 21.30
N THR A 432 -27.64 3.95 22.51
CA THR A 432 -27.03 3.49 23.77
C THR A 432 -27.04 1.97 23.89
N VAL A 433 -28.22 1.34 23.75
CA VAL A 433 -28.35 -0.13 23.85
C VAL A 433 -27.56 -0.82 22.74
N PHE A 434 -27.54 -0.22 21.54
CA PHE A 434 -26.74 -0.70 20.42
C PHE A 434 -25.24 -0.65 20.75
N GLY A 435 -24.72 0.52 21.15
CA GLY A 435 -23.30 0.70 21.42
C GLY A 435 -22.79 -0.16 22.58
N ASP A 436 -23.57 -0.28 23.65
CA ASP A 436 -23.28 -1.12 24.81
C ASP A 436 -23.11 -2.60 24.44
N SER A 437 -23.93 -3.08 23.51
CA SER A 437 -23.86 -4.47 23.05
C SER A 437 -22.54 -4.82 22.34
N TRP A 438 -21.82 -3.81 21.84
CA TRP A 438 -20.55 -3.94 21.11
C TRP A 438 -19.32 -3.60 21.96
N LYS A 439 -19.48 -3.41 23.28
CA LYS A 439 -18.39 -3.18 24.23
C LYS A 439 -17.45 -4.39 24.32
N VAL A 440 -16.14 -4.11 24.38
CA VAL A 440 -15.07 -5.11 24.50
C VAL A 440 -14.33 -4.94 25.82
N GLY A 441 -14.27 -6.03 26.59
CA GLY A 441 -13.50 -6.08 27.83
C GLY A 441 -14.04 -5.19 28.96
N ASN A 442 -13.30 -5.19 30.07
CA ASN A 442 -13.58 -4.38 31.26
C ASN A 442 -12.47 -3.35 31.42
N ASP A 443 -12.44 -2.34 30.54
CA ASP A 443 -11.59 -1.18 30.76
C ASP A 443 -11.91 -0.58 32.14
N PRO A 444 -10.92 -0.41 33.04
CA PRO A 444 -11.13 0.25 34.33
C PRO A 444 -11.71 1.65 34.11
N ASP A 445 -12.70 2.02 34.92
CA ASP A 445 -13.33 3.36 34.93
C ASP A 445 -14.03 3.78 33.63
N CYS A 446 -14.45 2.83 32.78
CA CYS A 446 -15.19 3.13 31.56
C CYS A 446 -16.72 3.03 31.75
N SER A 447 -17.47 3.90 31.08
CA SER A 447 -18.93 4.02 31.10
C SER A 447 -19.54 3.64 29.74
N SER A 448 -20.69 2.96 29.78
CA SER A 448 -21.44 2.52 28.61
C SER A 448 -22.00 3.69 27.78
N ASP A 449 -22.64 4.67 28.43
CA ASP A 449 -23.13 5.92 27.83
C ASP A 449 -23.76 6.81 28.92
N CYS A 450 -23.19 7.99 29.17
CA CYS A 450 -23.65 8.97 30.19
C CYS A 450 -24.01 8.36 31.58
N ASP A 451 -23.50 7.17 31.94
CA ASP A 451 -23.84 6.41 33.16
C ASP A 451 -25.34 6.24 33.44
N GLY A 452 -26.18 6.12 32.41
CA GLY A 452 -27.64 6.05 32.59
C GLY A 452 -28.27 7.36 33.09
N LYS A 453 -27.50 8.45 33.16
CA LYS A 453 -27.99 9.81 33.37
C LYS A 453 -28.39 10.42 32.03
N LYS A 454 -29.23 11.45 32.07
CA LYS A 454 -29.57 12.21 30.86
C LYS A 454 -28.30 12.84 30.30
N CYS A 455 -27.93 12.46 29.08
CA CYS A 455 -26.80 13.07 28.40
C CYS A 455 -26.99 14.59 28.31
N PRO A 456 -25.91 15.37 28.41
CA PRO A 456 -26.00 16.82 28.38
C PRO A 456 -26.69 17.28 27.11
N THR A 457 -27.80 17.98 27.31
CA THR A 457 -28.56 18.60 26.23
C THR A 457 -28.09 20.03 26.06
N CYS A 458 -27.93 20.45 24.82
CA CYS A 458 -27.63 21.82 24.50
C CYS A 458 -28.91 22.69 24.55
N ASP A 459 -28.77 23.94 25.03
CA ASP A 459 -29.83 24.94 24.99
C ASP A 459 -30.03 25.45 23.55
N HIS A 460 -31.28 25.42 23.07
CA HIS A 460 -31.65 25.83 21.72
C HIS A 460 -31.26 27.30 21.43
N SER A 461 -31.27 28.17 22.43
CA SER A 461 -30.85 29.57 22.29
C SER A 461 -29.37 29.70 21.95
N LEU A 462 -28.53 28.81 22.49
CA LEU A 462 -27.09 28.80 22.25
C LEU A 462 -26.74 28.16 20.90
N MET A 463 -27.56 27.21 20.41
CA MET A 463 -27.37 26.63 19.06
C MET A 463 -27.49 27.67 17.96
N LEU A 464 -28.46 28.60 18.07
CA LEU A 464 -28.75 29.63 17.08
C LEU A 464 -27.51 30.48 16.74
N ASP A 465 -26.67 30.80 17.72
CA ASP A 465 -25.43 31.56 17.49
C ASP A 465 -24.42 30.76 16.64
N TYR A 466 -24.31 29.45 16.86
CA TYR A 466 -23.38 28.58 16.15
C TYR A 466 -23.85 28.16 14.76
N GLN A 467 -25.13 28.33 14.47
CA GLN A 467 -25.69 28.12 13.13
C GLN A 467 -25.21 29.18 12.11
N THR A 468 -24.70 30.31 12.58
CA THR A 468 -24.24 31.42 11.72
C THR A 468 -23.00 31.09 10.90
N GLY A 469 -22.77 31.82 9.81
CA GLY A 469 -21.56 31.70 8.96
C GLY A 469 -20.25 32.06 9.66
N LYS A 470 -20.30 32.61 10.88
CA LYS A 470 -19.12 32.79 11.72
C LYS A 470 -18.57 31.44 12.23
N TYR A 471 -19.46 30.46 12.43
CA TYR A 471 -19.17 29.15 13.00
C TYR A 471 -19.55 28.02 12.02
N CYS A 472 -20.60 27.25 12.30
CA CYS A 472 -20.93 26.03 11.57
C CYS A 472 -21.61 26.30 10.22
N GLY A 473 -22.26 27.46 10.05
CA GLY A 473 -22.88 27.85 8.78
C GLY A 473 -21.90 27.89 7.59
N ARG A 474 -20.59 27.91 7.86
CA ARG A 474 -19.54 27.74 6.84
C ARG A 474 -19.62 26.42 6.09
N ILE A 475 -20.11 25.36 6.74
CA ILE A 475 -20.24 24.01 6.14
C ILE A 475 -21.26 24.04 5.01
N THR A 476 -22.37 24.77 5.18
CA THR A 476 -23.50 24.82 4.23
C THR A 476 -23.46 26.05 3.30
N ASP A 477 -22.50 26.95 3.48
CA ASP A 477 -22.39 28.17 2.66
C ASP A 477 -22.09 27.84 1.19
N LYS A 478 -23.08 28.10 0.33
CA LYS A 478 -23.03 27.83 -1.13
C LYS A 478 -21.93 28.60 -1.86
N ASN A 479 -21.45 29.70 -1.28
CA ASN A 479 -20.33 30.48 -1.82
C ASN A 479 -19.05 30.30 -0.99
N GLY A 480 -19.12 29.49 0.06
CA GLY A 480 -18.04 29.24 0.99
C GLY A 480 -17.02 28.21 0.50
N PRO A 481 -16.07 27.83 1.36
CA PRO A 481 -14.93 27.02 0.98
C PRO A 481 -15.28 25.58 0.56
N PHE A 482 -16.48 25.10 0.90
CA PHE A 482 -16.95 23.76 0.59
C PHE A 482 -17.93 23.69 -0.59
N LYS A 483 -18.17 24.78 -1.31
CA LYS A 483 -19.17 24.85 -2.40
C LYS A 483 -19.04 23.75 -3.46
N HIS A 484 -17.83 23.30 -3.78
CA HIS A 484 -17.59 22.24 -4.76
C HIS A 484 -17.83 20.82 -4.20
N CYS A 485 -18.02 20.68 -2.89
CA CYS A 485 -18.25 19.43 -2.20
C CYS A 485 -19.73 19.11 -1.98
N HIS A 486 -20.60 20.12 -1.85
CA HIS A 486 -22.03 19.94 -1.54
C HIS A 486 -22.76 19.01 -2.53
N ALA A 487 -22.33 18.97 -3.79
CA ALA A 487 -22.92 18.09 -4.81
C ALA A 487 -22.50 16.61 -4.66
N LYS A 488 -21.44 16.34 -3.88
CA LYS A 488 -20.86 14.99 -3.70
C LYS A 488 -21.05 14.46 -2.28
N VAL A 489 -21.06 15.35 -1.28
CA VAL A 489 -21.25 15.01 0.13
C VAL A 489 -22.28 15.96 0.72
N ASP A 490 -23.39 15.42 1.20
CA ASP A 490 -24.45 16.19 1.86
C ASP A 490 -23.88 16.88 3.12
N PRO A 491 -23.91 18.22 3.20
CA PRO A 491 -23.38 18.96 4.35
C PRO A 491 -24.27 18.89 5.59
N THR A 492 -25.53 18.46 5.46
CA THR A 492 -26.59 18.67 6.47
C THR A 492 -26.22 18.07 7.82
N GLU A 493 -25.91 16.77 7.85
CA GLU A 493 -25.60 16.09 9.10
C GLU A 493 -24.24 16.54 9.68
N TYR A 494 -23.27 16.95 8.85
CA TYR A 494 -21.99 17.50 9.32
C TYR A 494 -22.15 18.89 9.95
N TYR A 495 -23.10 19.67 9.43
CA TYR A 495 -23.48 20.95 9.99
C TYR A 495 -24.17 20.78 11.35
N GLU A 496 -25.09 19.83 11.46
CA GLU A 496 -25.77 19.50 12.71
C GLU A 496 -24.77 19.04 13.79
N ASP A 497 -23.87 18.13 13.43
CA ASP A 497 -22.75 17.68 14.27
C ASP A 497 -21.95 18.89 14.80
N CYS A 498 -21.55 19.79 13.90
CA CYS A 498 -20.79 20.99 14.27
C CYS A 498 -21.53 21.87 15.30
N VAL A 499 -22.82 22.13 15.08
CA VAL A 499 -23.62 23.00 15.96
C VAL A 499 -23.76 22.36 17.35
N PHE A 500 -23.98 21.05 17.38
CA PHE A 500 -24.07 20.27 18.61
C PHE A 500 -22.75 20.32 19.40
N ASP A 501 -21.64 19.98 18.74
CA ASP A 501 -20.29 20.04 19.28
C ASP A 501 -20.00 21.44 19.86
N MET A 502 -20.20 22.50 19.05
CA MET A 502 -19.95 23.88 19.48
C MET A 502 -20.75 24.26 20.74
N CYS A 503 -21.96 23.74 20.87
CA CYS A 503 -22.76 23.98 22.05
C CYS A 503 -22.25 23.26 23.30
N LEU A 504 -21.95 21.96 23.20
CA LEU A 504 -21.41 21.21 24.34
C LEU A 504 -20.03 21.71 24.79
N TYR A 505 -19.30 22.35 23.87
CA TYR A 505 -18.03 23.01 24.12
C TYR A 505 -18.13 24.49 24.48
N ARG A 506 -19.35 25.04 24.61
CA ARG A 506 -19.60 26.46 24.90
C ARG A 506 -18.79 27.40 23.99
N GLY A 507 -18.71 27.04 22.71
CA GLY A 507 -18.08 27.86 21.68
C GLY A 507 -16.56 27.72 21.56
N HIS A 508 -15.96 26.73 22.24
CA HIS A 508 -14.51 26.53 22.17
C HIS A 508 -14.05 26.25 20.74
N ALA A 509 -13.04 27.00 20.27
CA ALA A 509 -12.59 26.99 18.88
C ALA A 509 -12.21 25.59 18.36
N SER A 510 -11.70 24.70 19.22
CA SER A 510 -11.34 23.34 18.82
C SER A 510 -12.51 22.54 18.27
N ALA A 511 -13.73 22.74 18.78
CA ALA A 511 -14.93 22.04 18.31
C ALA A 511 -15.21 22.41 16.86
N LEU A 512 -15.28 23.70 16.55
CA LEU A 512 -15.42 24.20 15.17
C LEU A 512 -14.32 23.67 14.25
N CYS A 513 -13.05 23.78 14.67
CA CYS A 513 -11.93 23.36 13.83
C CYS A 513 -11.96 21.85 13.55
N ASN A 514 -12.38 21.02 14.51
CA ASN A 514 -12.51 19.58 14.34
C ASN A 514 -13.67 19.25 13.38
N ALA A 515 -14.83 19.90 13.53
CA ALA A 515 -15.97 19.71 12.65
C ALA A 515 -15.66 20.10 11.19
N LEU A 516 -15.06 21.29 10.97
CA LEU A 516 -14.62 21.72 9.64
C LEU A 516 -13.59 20.78 9.02
N SER A 517 -12.69 20.20 9.83
CA SER A 517 -11.72 19.21 9.36
C SER A 517 -12.35 17.88 8.98
N THR A 518 -13.38 17.46 9.71
CA THR A 518 -14.13 16.25 9.43
C THR A 518 -14.84 16.39 8.09
N TYR A 519 -15.54 17.49 7.85
CA TYR A 519 -16.17 17.73 6.54
C TYR A 519 -15.14 17.90 5.42
N THR A 520 -14.01 18.58 5.67
CA THR A 520 -12.90 18.64 4.70
C THR A 520 -12.43 17.24 4.31
N SER A 521 -12.33 16.32 5.27
CA SER A 521 -11.88 14.94 5.01
C SER A 521 -12.89 14.16 4.18
N ALA A 522 -14.18 14.27 4.50
CA ALA A 522 -15.26 13.67 3.70
C ALA A 522 -15.26 14.20 2.26
N CYS A 523 -15.08 15.51 2.08
CA CYS A 523 -14.97 16.12 0.76
C CYS A 523 -13.77 15.60 -0.04
N GLN A 524 -12.60 15.46 0.60
CA GLN A 524 -11.40 14.96 -0.03
C GLN A 524 -11.52 13.48 -0.40
N ASP A 525 -12.21 12.68 0.42
CA ASP A 525 -12.50 11.27 0.12
C ASP A 525 -13.54 11.12 -1.01
N ALA A 526 -14.38 12.14 -1.26
CA ALA A 526 -15.31 12.24 -2.38
C ALA A 526 -14.74 12.97 -3.62
N PRO A 527 -13.42 12.84 -3.88
CA PRO A 527 -12.59 13.75 -4.69
C PRO A 527 -13.18 15.14 -5.01
N ALA A 528 -13.56 15.92 -3.98
CA ALA A 528 -14.06 17.28 -4.13
C ALA A 528 -12.98 18.31 -3.79
N LYS A 529 -12.95 19.41 -4.53
CA LYS A 529 -12.08 20.56 -4.22
C LYS A 529 -12.61 21.28 -2.98
N VAL A 530 -11.72 21.58 -2.02
CA VAL A 530 -12.01 22.43 -0.86
C VAL A 530 -11.12 23.65 -0.94
N GLU A 531 -11.72 24.86 -0.86
CA GLU A 531 -10.96 26.11 -0.84
C GLU A 531 -10.32 26.37 0.53
N GLN A 532 -9.31 27.22 0.56
CA GLN A 532 -8.57 27.54 1.78
C GLN A 532 -9.51 28.17 2.83
N TRP A 533 -9.71 27.47 3.95
CA TRP A 533 -10.52 27.97 5.07
C TRP A 533 -9.72 28.19 6.37
N ARG A 534 -8.52 27.61 6.47
CA ARG A 534 -7.60 27.82 7.61
C ARG A 534 -6.71 29.04 7.37
N SER A 535 -6.39 29.76 8.44
CA SER A 535 -5.45 30.88 8.43
C SER A 535 -4.63 30.91 9.73
N ASP A 536 -3.63 31.79 9.81
CA ASP A 536 -2.83 31.96 11.04
C ASP A 536 -3.68 32.43 12.25
N SER A 537 -4.81 33.09 11.98
CA SER A 537 -5.76 33.58 12.97
C SER A 537 -6.98 32.67 13.18
N PHE A 538 -7.17 31.64 12.35
CA PHE A 538 -8.35 30.78 12.40
C PHE A 538 -8.00 29.31 12.16
N CYS A 539 -8.21 28.49 13.19
CA CYS A 539 -7.88 27.07 13.16
C CYS A 539 -6.43 26.81 12.75
N ARG A 540 -5.51 27.50 13.44
CA ARG A 540 -4.06 27.31 13.29
C ARG A 540 -3.68 25.86 13.63
N LYS A 541 -2.69 25.33 12.93
CA LYS A 541 -2.14 23.99 13.16
C LYS A 541 -1.22 23.95 14.36
#